data_AF-A0A2Z7CQR9-F1
#
_entry.id   AF-A0A2Z7CQR9-F1
#
_cell.length_a   1.000
_cell.length_b   1.000
_cell.length_c   1.000
_cell.angle_alpha   90.00
_cell.angle_beta   90.00
_cell.angle_gamma   90.00
#
_symmetry.space_group_name_H-M   'P 1'
#
loop_
_entity.id
_entity.type
_entity.pdbx_description
1 polymer ?
#
loop_
_entity_poly.entity_id
_entity_poly.type
_entity_poly.pdbx_seq_one_letter_code
_entity_poly.pdbx_strand_id
1 'polypeptide(L)'
;MARTTSPSADTPWLRVWAREKYISSDTFSVGGYEWAIYFYPDGKNVEDSSVYVSVFIALASEGTDVRALFELTLLDQSGKGKHKVHSHFDRALESGPYSLKYRGSMWGYKRFFRRTSLEASDFLKDDCLSMHCTVGVVRTRVEGPKSYNVLVPPSDMGQSFKYLLDTELSCDVVFHVGEETFKAHKVILAARSPVFRAQFFGHIGNPNSDKVELEDIEPSIFKALLHFIYSDSLPNFHEIIDSTSMSTYAIMMQHLLAAADRFGLDRLKQLCEAKLCEDVSADTVATTLSLAEQHRCPQLKSICLKFAATNLGVVMESEGFKHLEESCPSLLSQLLETVALVDEKSNPVSGKKRSGSSIFGLDLAADGGGMAESGNPSGRRLCRRI
;
A
#
# COMPACT_ATOMS: atom_id res chain seq x y z
N MET A 1 40.52 62.17 0.86
CA MET A 1 40.06 61.98 2.25
C MET A 1 38.56 61.69 2.26
N ALA A 2 38.14 60.81 3.17
CA ALA A 2 36.79 60.32 3.58
C ALA A 2 35.58 61.30 3.52
N ARG A 3 34.27 60.96 3.61
CA ARG A 3 33.42 59.75 3.80
C ARG A 3 31.92 60.14 3.52
N THR A 4 31.07 59.11 3.36
CA THR A 4 29.58 58.95 3.24
C THR A 4 28.67 59.69 4.25
N THR A 5 27.35 59.96 4.04
CA THR A 5 26.18 59.01 4.04
C THR A 5 24.82 59.50 3.42
N SER A 6 24.18 58.58 2.65
CA SER A 6 22.75 58.23 2.40
C SER A 6 21.59 59.23 2.26
N PRO A 7 20.73 59.04 1.22
CA PRO A 7 19.27 59.14 1.31
C PRO A 7 18.60 57.75 1.24
N SER A 8 17.65 57.48 2.15
CA SER A 8 16.89 56.22 2.18
C SER A 8 15.51 56.34 1.53
N ALA A 9 15.29 55.44 0.58
CA ALA A 9 14.05 54.74 0.25
C ALA A 9 12.90 55.52 -0.40
N ASP A 10 13.02 55.71 -1.72
CA ASP A 10 11.92 55.40 -2.65
C ASP A 10 11.44 53.95 -2.42
N THR A 11 10.18 53.74 -2.06
CA THR A 11 9.59 52.41 -1.90
C THR A 11 9.15 51.84 -3.26
N PRO A 12 9.77 50.76 -3.78
CA PRO A 12 9.49 50.21 -5.11
C PRO A 12 8.22 49.32 -5.21
N TRP A 13 7.39 49.26 -4.17
CA TRP A 13 6.42 48.17 -3.99
C TRP A 13 5.04 48.42 -4.59
N LEU A 14 4.67 49.67 -4.88
CA LEU A 14 3.41 50.02 -5.57
C LEU A 14 3.32 49.45 -7.00
N ARG A 15 4.40 48.85 -7.54
CA ARG A 15 4.43 48.26 -8.88
C ARG A 15 4.36 46.73 -8.93
N VAL A 16 4.33 46.03 -7.80
CA VAL A 16 4.30 44.55 -7.79
C VAL A 16 2.88 43.97 -7.67
N TRP A 17 1.88 44.78 -7.28
CA TRP A 17 0.48 44.35 -7.15
C TRP A 17 -0.31 44.40 -8.48
N ALA A 18 0.33 44.72 -9.60
CA ALA A 18 -0.33 45.07 -10.85
C ALA A 18 -0.35 43.97 -11.93
N ARG A 19 -0.01 42.70 -11.62
CA ARG A 19 0.07 41.64 -12.67
C ARG A 19 -0.84 40.43 -12.49
N GLU A 20 -1.28 40.10 -11.28
CA GLU A 20 -2.20 38.98 -11.09
C GLU A 20 -3.58 39.47 -10.64
N LYS A 21 -4.60 39.19 -11.45
CA LYS A 21 -5.99 39.59 -11.17
C LYS A 21 -6.59 38.90 -9.94
N TYR A 22 -5.93 37.86 -9.43
CA TYR A 22 -6.35 37.05 -8.30
C TYR A 22 -5.16 36.32 -7.67
N ILE A 23 -5.35 35.82 -6.46
CA ILE A 23 -4.43 34.94 -5.72
C ILE A 23 -5.09 33.57 -5.63
N SER A 24 -4.38 32.50 -5.97
CA SER A 24 -4.84 31.12 -5.81
C SER A 24 -4.16 30.44 -4.62
N SER A 25 -4.90 29.62 -3.89
CA SER A 25 -4.30 28.68 -2.93
C SER A 25 -3.60 27.52 -3.66
N ASP A 26 -2.82 26.75 -2.91
CA ASP A 26 -2.47 25.39 -3.32
C ASP A 26 -3.73 24.53 -3.53
N THR A 27 -3.58 23.45 -4.29
CA THR A 27 -4.66 22.50 -4.51
C THR A 27 -4.81 21.55 -3.33
N PHE A 28 -6.05 21.17 -3.05
CA PHE A 28 -6.38 20.19 -2.01
C PHE A 28 -7.46 19.21 -2.48
N SER A 29 -7.37 17.97 -2.00
CA SER A 29 -8.21 16.86 -2.46
C SER A 29 -9.46 16.68 -1.61
N VAL A 30 -10.64 16.68 -2.23
CA VAL A 30 -11.92 16.33 -1.59
C VAL A 30 -12.80 15.54 -2.53
N GLY A 31 -13.35 14.42 -2.07
CA GLY A 31 -14.33 13.66 -2.83
C GLY A 31 -13.78 13.03 -4.11
N GLY A 32 -12.46 12.87 -4.23
CA GLY A 32 -11.80 12.34 -5.43
C GLY A 32 -11.45 13.42 -6.47
N TYR A 33 -11.58 14.69 -6.13
CA TYR A 33 -11.29 15.83 -6.99
C TYR A 33 -10.32 16.80 -6.30
N GLU A 34 -9.52 17.50 -7.10
CA GLU A 34 -8.68 18.60 -6.65
C GLU A 34 -9.44 19.93 -6.72
N TRP A 35 -9.28 20.74 -5.67
CA TRP A 35 -9.94 22.03 -5.47
C TRP A 35 -8.91 23.11 -5.15
N ALA A 36 -9.23 24.37 -5.44
CA ALA A 36 -8.43 25.53 -5.03
C ALA A 36 -9.31 26.74 -4.73
N ILE A 37 -8.84 27.62 -3.86
CA ILE A 37 -9.48 28.89 -3.51
C ILE A 37 -8.89 29.99 -4.40
N TYR A 38 -9.75 30.86 -4.92
CA TYR A 38 -9.37 32.03 -5.72
C TYR A 38 -9.87 33.29 -5.01
N PHE A 39 -8.93 34.15 -4.60
CA PHE A 39 -9.18 35.43 -3.95
C PHE A 39 -8.91 36.57 -4.93
N TYR A 40 -9.87 37.48 -5.10
CA TYR A 40 -9.75 38.66 -5.97
C TYR A 40 -9.75 39.92 -5.08
N PRO A 41 -8.58 40.53 -4.79
CA PRO A 41 -8.48 41.71 -3.92
C PRO A 41 -9.22 42.94 -4.46
N ASP A 42 -9.27 43.08 -5.78
CA ASP A 42 -9.96 44.17 -6.50
C ASP A 42 -11.33 43.76 -7.03
N GLY A 43 -11.85 42.62 -6.59
CA GLY A 43 -13.11 42.06 -7.11
C GLY A 43 -12.95 41.39 -8.48
N LYS A 44 -13.84 40.45 -8.80
CA LYS A 44 -13.80 39.68 -10.06
C LYS A 44 -14.39 40.43 -11.26
N ASN A 45 -15.43 41.24 -11.05
CA ASN A 45 -16.10 41.97 -12.13
C ASN A 45 -15.74 43.45 -12.08
N VAL A 46 -15.79 44.11 -13.25
CA VAL A 46 -15.49 45.55 -13.39
C VAL A 46 -16.45 46.41 -12.55
N GLU A 47 -17.73 46.05 -12.47
CA GLU A 47 -18.76 46.81 -11.75
C GLU A 47 -18.55 46.86 -10.23
N ASP A 48 -17.91 45.83 -9.66
CA ASP A 48 -17.64 45.73 -8.22
C ASP A 48 -16.17 46.06 -7.90
N SER A 49 -15.43 46.51 -8.91
CA SER A 49 -13.98 46.57 -8.84
C SER A 49 -13.51 47.60 -7.81
N SER A 50 -12.52 47.22 -7.02
CA SER A 50 -11.95 48.02 -5.92
C SER A 50 -12.94 48.38 -4.78
N VAL A 51 -14.20 47.93 -4.84
CA VAL A 51 -15.20 48.14 -3.76
C VAL A 51 -15.35 46.90 -2.89
N TYR A 52 -15.31 45.72 -3.50
CA TYR A 52 -15.47 44.44 -2.82
C TYR A 52 -14.32 43.50 -3.15
N VAL A 53 -13.94 42.66 -2.18
CA VAL A 53 -13.15 41.46 -2.45
C VAL A 53 -14.08 40.32 -2.87
N SER A 54 -13.62 39.48 -3.79
CA SER A 54 -14.35 38.28 -4.20
C SER A 54 -13.60 37.00 -3.82
N VAL A 55 -14.34 35.95 -3.46
CA VAL A 55 -13.75 34.65 -3.13
C VAL A 55 -14.53 33.55 -3.83
N PHE A 56 -13.81 32.63 -4.45
CA PHE A 56 -14.37 31.49 -5.14
C PHE A 56 -13.64 30.21 -4.78
N ILE A 57 -14.36 29.11 -4.81
CA ILE A 57 -13.79 27.78 -4.91
C ILE A 57 -13.85 27.32 -6.37
N ALA A 58 -12.77 26.73 -6.86
CA ALA A 58 -12.66 26.20 -8.21
C ALA A 58 -12.33 24.71 -8.21
N LEU A 59 -12.84 24.00 -9.21
CA LEU A 59 -12.42 22.63 -9.53
C LEU A 59 -11.08 22.68 -10.27
N ALA A 60 -10.01 22.18 -9.67
CA ALA A 60 -8.66 22.20 -10.24
C ALA A 60 -8.33 20.94 -11.06
N SER A 61 -9.01 19.83 -10.78
CA SER A 61 -8.90 18.56 -11.52
C SER A 61 -9.87 18.46 -12.69
N GLU A 62 -9.69 17.47 -13.56
CA GLU A 62 -10.68 17.11 -14.58
C GLU A 62 -11.94 16.52 -13.92
N GLY A 63 -13.11 16.95 -14.36
CA GLY A 63 -14.40 16.46 -13.86
C GLY A 63 -15.57 17.12 -14.59
N THR A 64 -16.66 16.38 -14.79
CA THR A 64 -17.88 16.85 -15.45
C THR A 64 -19.05 16.81 -14.47
N ASP A 65 -19.80 17.90 -14.39
CA ASP A 65 -20.99 18.05 -13.52
C ASP A 65 -20.77 17.60 -12.06
N VAL A 66 -19.63 18.00 -11.49
CA VAL A 66 -19.29 17.74 -10.09
C VAL A 66 -20.20 18.57 -9.19
N ARG A 67 -21.07 17.91 -8.43
CA ARG A 67 -21.96 18.59 -7.47
C ARG A 67 -21.28 18.74 -6.11
N ALA A 68 -21.19 19.96 -5.60
CA ALA A 68 -20.56 20.23 -4.31
C ALA A 68 -21.29 21.31 -3.50
N LEU A 69 -21.23 21.15 -2.18
CA LEU A 69 -21.47 22.19 -1.20
C LEU A 69 -20.11 22.73 -0.74
N PHE A 70 -20.07 23.97 -0.31
CA PHE A 70 -18.86 24.54 0.25
C PHE A 70 -19.16 25.55 1.35
N GLU A 71 -18.18 25.78 2.20
CA GLU A 71 -18.13 26.85 3.16
C GLU A 71 -16.83 27.62 2.96
N LEU A 72 -16.93 28.95 2.97
CA LEU A 72 -15.79 29.86 2.94
C LEU A 72 -15.79 30.70 4.21
N THR A 73 -14.72 30.58 4.98
CA THR A 73 -14.57 31.22 6.27
C THR A 73 -13.33 32.08 6.29
N LEU A 74 -13.52 33.39 6.47
CA LEU A 74 -12.43 34.33 6.70
C LEU A 74 -12.14 34.40 8.19
N LEU A 75 -10.90 34.10 8.57
CA LEU A 75 -10.54 33.89 9.97
C LEU A 75 -10.16 35.21 10.66
N ASP A 76 -10.79 35.49 11.81
CA ASP A 76 -10.34 36.51 12.75
C ASP A 76 -8.94 36.19 13.27
N GLN A 77 -8.03 37.16 13.18
CA GLN A 77 -6.64 37.02 13.60
C GLN A 77 -6.36 37.73 14.93
N SER A 78 -7.38 38.33 15.57
CA SER A 78 -7.27 38.92 16.91
C SER A 78 -7.35 37.89 18.05
N GLY A 79 -7.73 36.64 17.74
CA GLY A 79 -7.91 35.58 18.73
C GLY A 79 -9.27 35.60 19.43
N LYS A 80 -10.22 36.45 18.99
CA LYS A 80 -11.58 36.55 19.56
C LYS A 80 -12.55 35.55 18.94
N GLY A 81 -12.13 34.82 17.90
CA GLY A 81 -12.92 33.78 17.23
C GLY A 81 -14.09 34.33 16.39
N LYS A 82 -14.06 35.62 16.04
CA LYS A 82 -15.16 36.27 15.29
C LYS A 82 -15.02 36.09 13.77
N HIS A 83 -15.03 34.84 13.32
CA HIS A 83 -14.86 34.51 11.90
C HIS A 83 -16.05 34.97 11.05
N LYS A 84 -15.79 35.35 9.79
CA LYS A 84 -16.83 35.61 8.80
C LYS A 84 -17.07 34.35 7.98
N VAL A 85 -18.19 33.69 8.24
CA VAL A 85 -18.55 32.38 7.66
C VAL A 85 -19.62 32.55 6.58
N HIS A 86 -19.41 31.91 5.44
CA HIS A 86 -20.40 31.75 4.38
C HIS A 86 -20.57 30.27 4.05
N SER A 87 -21.57 29.62 4.65
CA SER A 87 -21.79 28.18 4.57
C SER A 87 -23.01 27.80 3.74
N HIS A 88 -22.88 26.68 3.02
CA HIS A 88 -23.95 26.03 2.27
C HIS A 88 -24.35 24.66 2.81
N PHE A 89 -23.81 24.25 3.97
CA PHE A 89 -24.16 22.97 4.59
C PHE A 89 -25.48 23.03 5.37
N ASP A 90 -25.77 24.15 6.02
CA ASP A 90 -26.91 24.27 6.95
C ASP A 90 -28.19 24.86 6.32
N ARG A 91 -28.17 25.18 5.01
CA ARG A 91 -29.30 25.78 4.31
C ARG A 91 -29.81 24.85 3.22
N ALA A 92 -31.13 24.63 3.21
CA ALA A 92 -31.81 24.07 2.05
C ALA A 92 -31.62 25.02 0.86
N LEU A 93 -30.74 24.68 -0.07
CA LEU A 93 -30.63 25.40 -1.34
C LEU A 93 -31.83 25.05 -2.21
N GLU A 94 -32.54 26.05 -2.71
CA GLU A 94 -33.67 25.86 -3.65
C GLU A 94 -33.27 25.05 -4.90
N SER A 95 -32.01 25.16 -5.32
CA SER A 95 -31.44 24.46 -6.48
C SER A 95 -30.52 23.28 -6.12
N GLY A 96 -30.41 22.92 -4.84
CA GLY A 96 -29.47 21.90 -4.37
C GLY A 96 -27.99 22.32 -4.46
N PRO A 97 -27.05 21.36 -4.35
CA PRO A 97 -25.62 21.61 -4.43
C PRO A 97 -25.18 22.25 -5.75
N TYR A 98 -24.12 23.04 -5.73
CA TYR A 98 -23.60 23.72 -6.92
C TYR A 98 -22.96 22.72 -7.89
N SER A 99 -23.25 22.85 -9.18
CA SER A 99 -22.63 22.04 -10.23
C SER A 99 -21.40 22.76 -10.81
N LEU A 100 -20.24 22.10 -10.75
CA LEU A 100 -19.00 22.49 -11.42
C LEU A 100 -18.83 21.64 -12.68
N LYS A 101 -19.01 22.29 -13.83
CA LYS A 101 -19.22 21.59 -15.10
C LYS A 101 -17.93 21.04 -15.74
N TYR A 102 -16.79 21.67 -15.46
CA TYR A 102 -15.50 21.35 -16.06
C TYR A 102 -14.36 21.92 -15.20
N ARG A 103 -13.11 21.52 -15.50
CA ARG A 103 -11.92 22.05 -14.84
C ARG A 103 -11.80 23.57 -14.97
N GLY A 104 -11.63 24.26 -13.86
CA GLY A 104 -11.60 25.72 -13.77
C GLY A 104 -12.98 26.37 -13.58
N SER A 105 -14.07 25.58 -13.62
CA SER A 105 -15.37 26.05 -13.15
C SER A 105 -15.27 26.47 -11.69
N MET A 106 -15.96 27.55 -11.30
CA MET A 106 -15.86 28.10 -9.95
C MET A 106 -17.19 28.63 -9.43
N TRP A 107 -17.39 28.50 -8.13
CA TRP A 107 -18.54 29.03 -7.38
C TRP A 107 -18.07 29.80 -6.15
N GLY A 108 -18.84 30.82 -5.75
CA GLY A 108 -18.45 31.68 -4.65
C GLY A 108 -19.14 33.03 -4.69
N TYR A 109 -18.51 34.02 -4.07
CA TYR A 109 -19.13 35.30 -3.76
C TYR A 109 -18.39 36.44 -4.43
N LYS A 110 -19.06 37.10 -5.38
CA LYS A 110 -18.57 38.31 -6.06
C LYS A 110 -18.37 39.47 -5.06
N ARG A 111 -19.30 39.62 -4.10
CA ARG A 111 -19.27 40.63 -3.05
C ARG A 111 -19.06 39.97 -1.69
N PHE A 112 -17.93 39.27 -1.52
CA PHE A 112 -17.66 38.49 -0.30
C PHE A 112 -17.53 39.41 0.92
N PHE A 113 -16.72 40.47 0.80
CA PHE A 113 -16.60 41.49 1.84
C PHE A 113 -16.24 42.84 1.24
N ARG A 114 -16.65 43.94 1.88
CA ARG A 114 -16.24 45.29 1.44
C ARG A 114 -14.76 45.47 1.70
N ARG A 115 -14.03 46.01 0.72
CA ARG A 115 -12.58 46.14 0.80
C ARG A 115 -12.15 47.05 1.95
N THR A 116 -12.71 48.25 2.04
CA THR A 116 -12.40 49.20 3.12
C THR A 116 -12.71 48.63 4.50
N SER A 117 -13.75 47.80 4.61
CA SER A 117 -14.08 47.10 5.85
C SER A 117 -13.11 45.95 6.14
N LEU A 118 -12.58 45.26 5.13
CA LEU A 118 -11.56 44.23 5.29
C LEU A 118 -10.25 44.84 5.81
N GLU A 119 -9.80 45.91 5.17
CA GLU A 119 -8.56 46.62 5.49
C GLU A 119 -8.59 47.21 6.92
N ALA A 120 -9.77 47.62 7.39
CA ALA A 120 -9.97 48.15 8.75
C ALA A 120 -10.29 47.06 9.81
N SER A 121 -10.30 45.78 9.45
CA SER A 121 -10.74 44.70 10.35
C SER A 121 -9.60 43.88 10.94
N ASP A 122 -9.90 43.13 11.99
CA ASP A 122 -9.03 42.12 12.61
C ASP A 122 -8.81 40.87 11.70
N PHE A 123 -9.37 40.84 10.48
CA PHE A 123 -9.18 39.76 9.52
C PHE A 123 -7.90 39.89 8.70
N LEU A 124 -7.34 41.10 8.56
CA LEU A 124 -6.10 41.39 7.85
C LEU A 124 -5.05 41.81 8.88
N LYS A 125 -3.97 41.03 9.00
CA LYS A 125 -2.89 41.32 9.95
C LYS A 125 -1.56 41.10 9.25
N ASP A 126 -0.67 42.08 9.34
CA ASP A 126 0.66 42.04 8.71
C ASP A 126 0.59 41.68 7.21
N ASP A 127 -0.37 42.31 6.50
CA ASP A 127 -0.72 42.05 5.10
C ASP A 127 -1.11 40.60 4.76
N CYS A 128 -1.40 39.78 5.77
CA CYS A 128 -1.78 38.38 5.62
C CYS A 128 -3.27 38.18 5.91
N LEU A 129 -3.91 37.36 5.08
CA LEU A 129 -5.28 36.88 5.24
C LEU A 129 -5.24 35.37 5.48
N SER A 130 -6.07 34.88 6.40
CA SER A 130 -6.23 33.44 6.63
C SER A 130 -7.64 33.00 6.31
N MET A 131 -7.76 32.02 5.41
CA MET A 131 -9.04 31.50 4.94
C MET A 131 -9.13 30.00 5.19
N HIS A 132 -10.27 29.57 5.72
CA HIS A 132 -10.64 28.18 5.81
C HIS A 132 -11.72 27.86 4.78
N CYS A 133 -11.58 26.72 4.10
CA CYS A 133 -12.55 26.25 3.13
C CYS A 133 -12.91 24.80 3.42
N THR A 134 -14.21 24.55 3.53
CA THR A 134 -14.77 23.20 3.65
C THR A 134 -15.52 22.86 2.38
N VAL A 135 -15.34 21.66 1.85
CA VAL A 135 -15.98 21.20 0.62
C VAL A 135 -16.69 19.88 0.88
N GLY A 136 -17.92 19.76 0.39
CA GLY A 136 -18.73 18.54 0.47
C GLY A 136 -19.14 18.11 -0.91
N VAL A 137 -18.49 17.08 -1.46
CA VAL A 137 -18.80 16.56 -2.80
C VAL A 137 -19.96 15.57 -2.72
N VAL A 138 -21.04 15.86 -3.45
CA VAL A 138 -22.22 15.00 -3.51
C VAL A 138 -21.97 13.88 -4.50
N ARG A 139 -21.73 12.69 -3.97
CA ARG A 139 -21.67 11.45 -4.74
C ARG A 139 -23.07 10.87 -4.84
N THR A 140 -23.58 10.73 -6.06
CA THR A 140 -24.76 9.88 -6.33
C THR A 140 -24.38 8.45 -6.01
N ARG A 141 -24.68 7.99 -4.80
CA ARG A 141 -24.88 6.56 -4.56
C ARG A 141 -26.23 6.24 -5.15
N VAL A 142 -26.24 5.45 -6.23
CA VAL A 142 -27.47 4.76 -6.64
C VAL A 142 -27.73 3.73 -5.54
N GLU A 143 -28.44 4.12 -4.49
CA GLU A 143 -29.09 3.15 -3.62
C GLU A 143 -30.15 2.47 -4.48
N GLY A 144 -29.86 1.23 -4.90
CA GLY A 144 -30.83 0.38 -5.58
C GLY A 144 -32.11 0.23 -4.75
N PRO A 145 -33.22 -0.20 -5.39
CA PRO A 145 -34.51 -0.31 -4.72
C PRO A 145 -34.41 -1.23 -3.49
N LYS A 146 -35.13 -0.85 -2.43
CA LYS A 146 -35.26 -1.51 -1.11
C LYS A 146 -35.10 -3.03 -1.20
N SER A 147 -34.12 -3.55 -0.47
CA SER A 147 -33.84 -4.97 -0.33
C SER A 147 -35.03 -5.72 0.26
N TYR A 148 -35.75 -6.48 -0.55
CA TYR A 148 -36.48 -7.64 -0.05
C TYR A 148 -35.42 -8.69 0.32
N ASN A 149 -34.95 -8.68 1.57
CA ASN A 149 -34.00 -9.68 2.04
C ASN A 149 -34.75 -10.99 2.27
N VAL A 150 -35.01 -11.73 1.18
CA VAL A 150 -35.20 -13.18 1.32
C VAL A 150 -33.89 -13.70 1.89
N LEU A 151 -33.92 -14.17 3.13
CA LEU A 151 -32.78 -14.81 3.77
C LEU A 151 -32.52 -16.13 3.03
N VAL A 152 -31.59 -16.10 2.08
CA VAL A 152 -31.12 -17.31 1.42
C VAL A 152 -30.13 -17.98 2.38
N PRO A 153 -30.39 -19.22 2.84
CA PRO A 153 -29.43 -19.93 3.66
C PRO A 153 -28.11 -20.14 2.88
N PRO A 154 -26.96 -20.19 3.57
CA PRO A 154 -25.70 -20.49 2.91
C PRO A 154 -25.75 -21.87 2.25
N SER A 155 -25.00 -22.05 1.16
CA SER A 155 -24.89 -23.34 0.48
C SER A 155 -24.34 -24.41 1.42
N ASP A 156 -25.05 -25.54 1.52
CA ASP A 156 -24.69 -26.72 2.31
C ASP A 156 -24.03 -27.84 1.46
N MET A 157 -23.92 -27.65 0.14
CA MET A 157 -23.37 -28.63 -0.81
C MET A 157 -22.03 -29.23 -0.38
N GLY A 158 -21.09 -28.41 0.13
CA GLY A 158 -19.79 -28.90 0.62
C GLY A 158 -19.92 -29.81 1.84
N GLN A 159 -20.90 -29.56 2.72
CA GLN A 159 -21.20 -30.44 3.85
C GLN A 159 -21.87 -31.74 3.38
N SER A 160 -22.77 -31.67 2.39
CA SER A 160 -23.40 -32.86 1.79
C SER A 160 -22.40 -33.78 1.11
N PHE A 161 -21.39 -33.23 0.41
CA PHE A 161 -20.31 -34.05 -0.15
C PHE A 161 -19.37 -34.57 0.93
N LYS A 162 -18.98 -33.74 1.90
CA LYS A 162 -18.17 -34.20 3.04
C LYS A 162 -18.83 -35.37 3.79
N TYR A 163 -20.15 -35.37 3.93
CA TYR A 163 -20.90 -36.51 4.48
C TYR A 163 -20.63 -37.82 3.73
N LEU A 164 -20.49 -37.80 2.39
CA LEU A 164 -20.14 -39.01 1.63
C LEU A 164 -18.74 -39.51 1.95
N LEU A 165 -17.79 -38.60 2.17
CA LEU A 165 -16.43 -38.96 2.60
C LEU A 165 -16.45 -39.58 4.00
N ASP A 166 -17.13 -38.93 4.95
CA ASP A 166 -17.18 -39.34 6.36
C ASP A 166 -17.92 -40.66 6.57
N THR A 167 -18.94 -40.95 5.76
CA THR A 167 -19.71 -42.20 5.83
C THR A 167 -19.18 -43.31 4.93
N GLU A 168 -18.19 -43.00 4.08
CA GLU A 168 -17.64 -43.89 3.05
C GLU A 168 -18.72 -44.50 2.13
N LEU A 169 -19.85 -43.80 1.95
CA LEU A 169 -21.00 -44.33 1.24
C LEU A 169 -20.73 -44.41 -0.27
N SER A 170 -20.64 -45.63 -0.79
CA SER A 170 -20.41 -45.90 -2.23
C SER A 170 -19.04 -45.46 -2.76
N CYS A 171 -18.01 -45.46 -1.90
CA CYS A 171 -16.62 -45.26 -2.34
C CYS A 171 -16.20 -46.34 -3.35
N ASP A 172 -15.50 -45.93 -4.42
CA ASP A 172 -15.08 -46.78 -5.55
C ASP A 172 -13.55 -46.80 -5.75
N VAL A 173 -12.80 -46.22 -4.81
CA VAL A 173 -11.33 -46.27 -4.73
C VAL A 173 -10.85 -46.26 -3.28
N VAL A 174 -9.73 -46.95 -3.04
CA VAL A 174 -8.99 -46.98 -1.77
C VAL A 174 -7.56 -46.48 -1.99
N PHE A 175 -7.17 -45.45 -1.27
CA PHE A 175 -5.80 -44.95 -1.23
C PHE A 175 -5.04 -45.58 -0.07
N HIS A 176 -3.82 -46.04 -0.31
CA HIS A 176 -2.86 -46.46 0.70
C HIS A 176 -1.81 -45.36 0.84
N VAL A 177 -1.71 -44.78 2.03
CA VAL A 177 -0.84 -43.64 2.33
C VAL A 177 -0.08 -43.96 3.60
N GLY A 178 1.20 -44.28 3.49
CA GLY A 178 1.96 -44.85 4.60
C GLY A 178 1.28 -46.11 5.16
N GLU A 179 0.95 -46.09 6.45
CA GLU A 179 0.26 -47.19 7.14
C GLU A 179 -1.27 -47.03 7.16
N GLU A 180 -1.80 -45.94 6.63
CA GLU A 180 -3.23 -45.62 6.65
C GLU A 180 -3.92 -45.89 5.31
N THR A 181 -5.23 -46.11 5.37
CA THR A 181 -6.07 -46.28 4.16
C THR A 181 -7.23 -45.30 4.15
N PHE A 182 -7.53 -44.75 2.97
CA PHE A 182 -8.57 -43.76 2.78
C PHE A 182 -9.48 -44.15 1.62
N LYS A 183 -10.79 -44.25 1.88
CA LYS A 183 -11.77 -44.51 0.83
C LYS A 183 -12.30 -43.20 0.23
N ALA A 184 -12.54 -43.19 -1.08
CA ALA A 184 -13.03 -42.00 -1.77
C ALA A 184 -13.82 -42.34 -3.05
N HIS A 185 -14.25 -41.30 -3.76
CA HIS A 185 -15.05 -41.37 -4.98
C HIS A 185 -14.26 -40.80 -6.18
N LYS A 186 -13.94 -41.63 -7.16
CA LYS A 186 -13.18 -41.24 -8.37
C LYS A 186 -13.80 -40.04 -9.07
N VAL A 187 -15.13 -40.00 -9.18
CA VAL A 187 -15.85 -38.93 -9.87
C VAL A 187 -15.70 -37.57 -9.18
N ILE A 188 -15.71 -37.54 -7.85
CA ILE A 188 -15.52 -36.30 -7.06
C ILE A 188 -14.06 -35.86 -7.18
N LEU A 189 -13.13 -36.78 -7.00
CA LEU A 189 -11.69 -36.51 -7.14
C LEU A 189 -11.35 -35.96 -8.53
N ALA A 190 -11.85 -36.59 -9.60
CA ALA A 190 -11.63 -36.17 -10.97
C ALA A 190 -12.29 -34.81 -11.31
N ALA A 191 -13.45 -34.52 -10.71
CA ALA A 191 -14.08 -33.22 -10.89
C ALA A 191 -13.22 -32.09 -10.31
N ARG A 192 -12.58 -32.34 -9.15
CA ARG A 192 -11.90 -31.32 -8.35
C ARG A 192 -10.39 -31.22 -8.61
N SER A 193 -9.75 -32.30 -9.05
CA SER A 193 -8.32 -32.36 -9.36
C SER A 193 -8.08 -32.82 -10.80
N PRO A 194 -7.35 -32.04 -11.61
CA PRO A 194 -6.96 -32.47 -12.96
C PRO A 194 -6.03 -33.68 -12.94
N VAL A 195 -5.25 -33.86 -11.87
CA VAL A 195 -4.35 -35.01 -11.71
C VAL A 195 -5.14 -36.29 -11.49
N PHE A 196 -6.11 -36.30 -10.56
CA PHE A 196 -6.99 -37.46 -10.40
C PHE A 196 -7.86 -37.71 -11.63
N ARG A 197 -8.28 -36.65 -12.33
CA ARG A 197 -9.00 -36.79 -13.61
C ARG A 197 -8.17 -37.54 -14.64
N ALA A 198 -6.90 -37.16 -14.80
CA ALA A 198 -5.99 -37.84 -15.70
C ALA A 198 -5.72 -39.29 -15.26
N GLN A 199 -5.54 -39.52 -13.96
CA GLN A 199 -5.26 -40.84 -13.40
C GLN A 199 -6.40 -41.84 -13.59
N PHE A 200 -7.66 -41.42 -13.42
CA PHE A 200 -8.81 -42.33 -13.50
C PHE A 200 -9.48 -42.33 -14.88
N PHE A 201 -9.52 -41.19 -15.56
CA PHE A 201 -10.31 -41.00 -16.80
C PHE A 201 -9.49 -40.38 -17.95
N GLY A 202 -8.19 -40.17 -17.77
CA GLY A 202 -7.30 -39.71 -18.83
C GLY A 202 -6.98 -40.82 -19.84
N HIS A 203 -6.30 -40.45 -20.93
CA HIS A 203 -5.96 -41.38 -22.01
C HIS A 203 -5.14 -42.60 -21.55
N ILE A 204 -4.26 -42.40 -20.56
CA ILE A 204 -3.44 -43.43 -19.93
C ILE A 204 -3.94 -43.81 -18.52
N GLY A 205 -5.11 -43.29 -18.12
CA GLY A 205 -5.70 -43.56 -16.82
C GLY A 205 -6.37 -44.94 -16.77
N ASN A 206 -6.61 -45.45 -15.55
CA ASN A 206 -7.27 -46.73 -15.36
C ASN A 206 -8.54 -46.58 -14.51
N PRO A 207 -9.74 -46.54 -15.11
CA PRO A 207 -11.00 -46.43 -14.35
C PRO A 207 -11.30 -47.67 -13.50
N ASN A 208 -10.71 -48.82 -13.84
CA ASN A 208 -10.89 -50.08 -13.12
C ASN A 208 -9.94 -50.22 -11.92
N SER A 209 -8.99 -49.30 -11.73
CA SER A 209 -8.11 -49.29 -10.55
C SER A 209 -8.94 -48.94 -9.32
N ASP A 210 -9.09 -49.89 -8.40
CA ASP A 210 -9.78 -49.73 -7.11
C ASP A 210 -8.81 -49.40 -5.97
N LYS A 211 -7.50 -49.50 -6.22
CA LYS A 211 -6.43 -49.22 -5.26
C LYS A 211 -5.38 -48.29 -5.85
N VAL A 212 -5.00 -47.28 -5.07
CA VAL A 212 -3.94 -46.33 -5.41
C VAL A 212 -2.96 -46.24 -4.24
N GLU A 213 -1.67 -46.36 -4.51
CA GLU A 213 -0.61 -46.12 -3.53
C GLU A 213 -0.08 -44.69 -3.72
N LEU A 214 0.00 -43.94 -2.62
CA LEU A 214 0.59 -42.60 -2.63
C LEU A 214 1.83 -42.59 -1.76
N GLU A 215 2.96 -42.54 -2.44
CA GLU A 215 4.27 -42.30 -1.85
C GLU A 215 4.49 -40.77 -1.71
N ASP A 216 5.30 -40.39 -0.72
CA ASP A 216 5.72 -39.01 -0.46
C ASP A 216 4.58 -38.04 -0.06
N ILE A 217 3.57 -38.53 0.66
CA ILE A 217 2.59 -37.69 1.33
C ILE A 217 2.27 -38.27 2.70
N GLU A 218 2.27 -37.42 3.72
CA GLU A 218 1.90 -37.84 5.07
C GLU A 218 0.39 -38.09 5.16
N PRO A 219 -0.08 -39.13 5.90
CA PRO A 219 -1.51 -39.43 6.04
C PRO A 219 -2.34 -38.23 6.49
N SER A 220 -1.83 -37.44 7.44
CA SER A 220 -2.49 -36.23 7.97
C SER A 220 -2.74 -35.18 6.87
N ILE A 221 -1.77 -35.01 5.95
CA ILE A 221 -1.84 -34.09 4.83
C ILE A 221 -2.77 -34.61 3.74
N PHE A 222 -2.76 -35.91 3.46
CA PHE A 222 -3.70 -36.50 2.50
C PHE A 222 -5.15 -36.43 3.00
N LYS A 223 -5.38 -36.66 4.29
CA LYS A 223 -6.69 -36.45 4.95
C LYS A 223 -7.15 -35.00 4.81
N ALA A 224 -6.26 -34.04 5.02
CA ALA A 224 -6.52 -32.61 4.82
C ALA A 224 -6.88 -32.27 3.36
N LEU A 225 -6.20 -32.89 2.40
CA LEU A 225 -6.45 -32.73 0.97
C LEU A 225 -7.82 -33.30 0.57
N LEU A 226 -8.17 -34.49 1.06
CA LEU A 226 -9.51 -35.08 0.86
C LEU A 226 -10.60 -34.20 1.46
N HIS A 227 -10.40 -33.70 2.68
CA HIS A 227 -11.35 -32.76 3.30
C HIS A 227 -11.64 -31.59 2.35
N PHE A 228 -10.60 -30.91 1.85
CA PHE A 228 -10.77 -29.79 0.93
C PHE A 228 -11.45 -30.17 -0.38
N ILE A 229 -11.13 -31.34 -0.96
CA ILE A 229 -11.75 -31.78 -2.22
C ILE A 229 -13.27 -31.86 -2.09
N TYR A 230 -13.77 -32.36 -0.95
CA TYR A 230 -15.20 -32.58 -0.72
C TYR A 230 -15.92 -31.35 -0.16
N SER A 231 -15.27 -30.54 0.68
CA SER A 231 -15.92 -29.41 1.36
C SER A 231 -15.61 -28.03 0.76
N ASP A 232 -14.57 -27.92 -0.08
CA ASP A 232 -13.98 -26.64 -0.54
C ASP A 232 -13.56 -25.72 0.62
N SER A 233 -13.28 -26.29 1.80
CA SER A 233 -12.83 -25.57 2.99
C SER A 233 -11.51 -26.12 3.53
N LEU A 234 -10.67 -25.22 4.04
CA LEU A 234 -9.47 -25.64 4.75
C LEU A 234 -9.86 -26.45 5.99
N PRO A 235 -9.20 -27.59 6.24
CA PRO A 235 -9.43 -28.37 7.44
C PRO A 235 -8.93 -27.61 8.67
N ASN A 236 -9.58 -27.87 9.81
CA ASN A 236 -9.04 -27.46 11.08
C ASN A 236 -7.96 -28.44 11.51
N PHE A 237 -6.69 -28.08 11.37
CA PHE A 237 -5.58 -28.97 11.70
C PHE A 237 -5.54 -29.37 13.19
N HIS A 238 -6.14 -28.59 14.09
CA HIS A 238 -6.32 -28.99 15.48
C HIS A 238 -7.26 -30.20 15.66
N GLU A 239 -8.15 -30.46 14.68
CA GLU A 239 -8.99 -31.67 14.67
C GLU A 239 -8.28 -32.87 14.02
N ILE A 240 -7.16 -32.63 13.33
CA ILE A 240 -6.39 -33.66 12.62
C ILE A 240 -5.23 -34.17 13.49
N ILE A 241 -4.60 -33.31 14.29
CA ILE A 241 -3.46 -33.67 15.15
C ILE A 241 -3.66 -33.10 16.56
N ASP A 242 -3.37 -33.91 17.58
CA ASP A 242 -3.36 -33.56 19.02
C ASP A 242 -2.22 -32.60 19.44
N SER A 243 -1.56 -31.91 18.48
CA SER A 243 -0.43 -31.03 18.75
C SER A 243 -0.79 -29.54 18.55
N THR A 244 -0.30 -28.68 19.44
CA THR A 244 -0.76 -27.28 19.55
C THR A 244 0.30 -26.22 19.22
N SER A 245 1.49 -26.60 18.77
CA SER A 245 2.55 -25.63 18.45
C SER A 245 2.31 -24.95 17.09
N MET A 246 2.41 -23.62 17.06
CA MET A 246 2.27 -22.82 15.83
C MET A 246 3.28 -23.20 14.75
N SER A 247 4.49 -23.62 15.13
CA SER A 247 5.51 -24.12 14.21
C SER A 247 5.06 -25.39 13.48
N THR A 248 4.40 -26.31 14.18
CA THR A 248 3.84 -27.53 13.58
C THR A 248 2.73 -27.20 12.59
N TYR A 249 1.84 -26.28 12.94
CA TYR A 249 0.78 -25.82 12.03
C TYR A 249 1.36 -25.24 10.74
N ALA A 250 2.39 -24.39 10.85
CA ALA A 250 3.07 -23.82 9.68
C ALA A 250 3.67 -24.91 8.79
N ILE A 251 4.39 -25.89 9.37
CA ILE A 251 4.98 -27.02 8.63
C ILE A 251 3.90 -27.84 7.92
N MET A 252 2.79 -28.15 8.60
CA MET A 252 1.66 -28.84 7.96
C MET A 252 1.07 -28.05 6.80
N MET A 253 0.93 -26.72 6.96
CA MET A 253 0.42 -25.85 5.90
C MET A 253 1.39 -25.80 4.71
N GLN A 254 2.71 -25.84 4.95
CA GLN A 254 3.73 -25.96 3.90
C GLN A 254 3.58 -27.28 3.13
N HIS A 255 3.42 -28.41 3.83
CA HIS A 255 3.20 -29.71 3.19
C HIS A 255 1.86 -29.78 2.44
N LEU A 256 0.80 -29.18 2.98
CA LEU A 256 -0.49 -29.09 2.31
C LEU A 256 -0.43 -28.22 1.05
N LEU A 257 0.35 -27.13 1.06
CA LEU A 257 0.62 -26.31 -0.13
C LEU A 257 1.32 -27.14 -1.20
N ALA A 258 2.36 -27.89 -0.84
CA ALA A 258 3.08 -28.77 -1.76
C ALA A 258 2.16 -29.84 -2.37
N ALA A 259 1.30 -30.45 -1.54
CA ALA A 259 0.29 -31.40 -2.01
C ALA A 259 -0.74 -30.74 -2.93
N ALA A 260 -1.22 -29.55 -2.58
CA ALA A 260 -2.18 -28.81 -3.40
C ALA A 260 -1.62 -28.52 -4.80
N ASP A 261 -0.36 -28.11 -4.90
CA ASP A 261 0.34 -27.92 -6.17
C ASP A 261 0.48 -29.25 -6.94
N ARG A 262 0.94 -30.32 -6.26
CA ARG A 262 1.08 -31.67 -6.84
C ARG A 262 -0.21 -32.20 -7.45
N PHE A 263 -1.36 -31.92 -6.83
CA PHE A 263 -2.67 -32.40 -7.29
C PHE A 263 -3.46 -31.36 -8.11
N GLY A 264 -2.88 -30.20 -8.42
CA GLY A 264 -3.51 -29.15 -9.22
C GLY A 264 -4.74 -28.52 -8.56
N LEU A 265 -4.68 -28.29 -7.24
CA LEU A 265 -5.72 -27.68 -6.43
C LEU A 265 -5.39 -26.19 -6.18
N ASP A 266 -5.48 -25.36 -7.23
CA ASP A 266 -5.02 -23.96 -7.20
C ASP A 266 -5.62 -23.12 -6.06
N ARG A 267 -6.93 -23.29 -5.79
CA ARG A 267 -7.60 -22.58 -4.70
C ARG A 267 -7.07 -22.99 -3.33
N LEU A 268 -6.80 -24.27 -3.12
CA LEU A 268 -6.21 -24.75 -1.87
C LEU A 268 -4.81 -24.18 -1.69
N LYS A 269 -4.00 -24.21 -2.75
CA LYS A 269 -2.65 -23.64 -2.76
C LYS A 269 -2.66 -22.16 -2.34
N GLN A 270 -3.56 -21.36 -2.91
CA GLN A 270 -3.71 -19.94 -2.53
C GLN A 270 -4.17 -19.74 -1.09
N LEU A 271 -5.06 -20.60 -0.59
CA LEU A 271 -5.49 -20.55 0.82
C LEU A 271 -4.34 -20.89 1.77
N CYS A 272 -3.50 -21.87 1.42
CA CYS A 272 -2.28 -22.18 2.15
C CYS A 272 -1.28 -21.01 2.12
N GLU A 273 -1.08 -20.38 0.95
CA GLU A 273 -0.24 -19.17 0.82
C GLU A 273 -0.72 -18.05 1.74
N ALA A 274 -2.03 -17.77 1.76
CA ALA A 274 -2.60 -16.73 2.61
C ALA A 274 -2.36 -17.02 4.10
N LYS A 275 -2.55 -18.27 4.53
CA LYS A 275 -2.30 -18.67 5.93
C LYS A 275 -0.84 -18.60 6.31
N LEU A 276 0.06 -19.04 5.44
CA LEU A 276 1.50 -18.92 5.67
C LEU A 276 1.94 -17.45 5.75
N CYS A 277 1.31 -16.55 5.00
CA CYS A 277 1.60 -15.11 5.08
C CYS A 277 1.21 -14.49 6.43
N GLU A 278 0.12 -14.97 7.05
CA GLU A 278 -0.37 -14.48 8.34
C GLU A 278 0.56 -14.89 9.49
N ASP A 279 1.12 -16.10 9.42
CA ASP A 279 1.85 -16.75 10.53
C ASP A 279 3.37 -16.92 10.26
N VAL A 280 3.95 -16.15 9.34
CA VAL A 280 5.42 -16.17 9.10
C VAL A 280 6.16 -15.76 10.37
N SER A 281 7.14 -16.58 10.78
CA SER A 281 7.99 -16.34 11.94
C SER A 281 9.47 -16.50 11.58
N ALA A 282 10.38 -16.09 12.47
CA ALA A 282 11.82 -16.25 12.26
C ALA A 282 12.24 -17.72 12.08
N ASP A 283 11.56 -18.65 12.76
CA ASP A 283 11.86 -20.08 12.69
C ASP A 283 11.38 -20.72 11.38
N THR A 284 10.29 -20.21 10.80
CA THR A 284 9.62 -20.84 9.64
C THR A 284 9.88 -20.10 8.33
N VAL A 285 10.36 -18.86 8.35
CA VAL A 285 10.46 -18.03 7.13
C VAL A 285 11.41 -18.63 6.10
N ALA A 286 12.52 -19.25 6.51
CA ALA A 286 13.50 -19.79 5.56
C ALA A 286 12.98 -21.03 4.81
N THR A 287 12.29 -21.94 5.51
CA THR A 287 11.64 -23.09 4.88
C THR A 287 10.44 -22.67 4.03
N THR A 288 9.65 -21.71 4.51
CA THR A 288 8.53 -21.12 3.74
C THR A 288 9.01 -20.42 2.47
N LEU A 289 10.15 -19.73 2.52
CA LEU A 289 10.75 -19.06 1.37
C LEU A 289 11.21 -20.07 0.31
N SER A 290 11.84 -21.17 0.74
CA SER A 290 12.26 -22.27 -0.14
C SER A 290 11.04 -22.90 -0.83
N LEU A 291 9.99 -23.19 -0.05
CA LEU A 291 8.73 -23.73 -0.54
C LEU A 291 8.07 -22.81 -1.56
N ALA A 292 8.04 -21.49 -1.29
CA ALA A 292 7.43 -20.51 -2.17
C ALA A 292 8.15 -20.42 -3.51
N GLU A 293 9.47 -20.59 -3.54
CA GLU A 293 10.23 -20.69 -4.79
C GLU A 293 9.90 -21.98 -5.54
N GLN A 294 9.98 -23.11 -4.85
CA GLN A 294 9.76 -24.44 -5.44
C GLN A 294 8.38 -24.56 -6.10
N HIS A 295 7.34 -24.08 -5.42
CA HIS A 295 5.97 -24.14 -5.90
C HIS A 295 5.51 -22.87 -6.63
N ARG A 296 6.42 -21.95 -6.96
CA ARG A 296 6.13 -20.72 -7.74
C ARG A 296 5.00 -19.87 -7.14
N CYS A 297 5.13 -19.53 -5.86
CA CYS A 297 4.22 -18.71 -5.09
C CYS A 297 4.80 -17.28 -4.92
N PRO A 298 4.65 -16.37 -5.90
CA PRO A 298 5.39 -15.11 -5.94
C PRO A 298 5.00 -14.14 -4.81
N GLN A 299 3.74 -14.15 -4.37
CA GLN A 299 3.29 -13.27 -3.28
C GLN A 299 3.87 -13.71 -1.95
N LEU A 300 3.75 -15.00 -1.61
CA LEU A 300 4.35 -15.59 -0.43
C LEU A 300 5.88 -15.37 -0.41
N LYS A 301 6.55 -15.63 -1.54
CA LYS A 301 8.00 -15.38 -1.69
C LYS A 301 8.36 -13.92 -1.39
N SER A 302 7.63 -12.95 -1.95
CA SER A 302 7.89 -11.53 -1.70
C SER A 302 7.73 -11.14 -0.23
N ILE A 303 6.73 -11.70 0.45
CA ILE A 303 6.47 -11.46 1.87
C ILE A 303 7.59 -12.07 2.72
N CYS A 304 7.96 -13.33 2.46
CA CYS A 304 9.04 -14.00 3.16
C CYS A 304 10.38 -13.28 2.99
N LEU A 305 10.72 -12.82 1.77
CA LEU A 305 11.94 -12.05 1.52
C LEU A 305 11.98 -10.76 2.34
N LYS A 306 10.88 -10.00 2.38
CA LYS A 306 10.79 -8.76 3.17
C LYS A 306 10.90 -9.02 4.67
N PHE A 307 10.22 -10.05 5.15
CA PHE A 307 10.28 -10.43 6.56
C PHE A 307 11.69 -10.86 6.96
N ALA A 308 12.31 -11.74 6.17
CA ALA A 308 13.67 -12.21 6.41
C ALA A 308 14.69 -11.06 6.35
N ALA A 309 14.56 -10.14 5.39
CA ALA A 309 15.43 -8.98 5.29
C ALA A 309 15.33 -8.06 6.53
N THR A 310 14.13 -7.90 7.10
CA THR A 310 13.89 -7.06 8.28
C THR A 310 14.39 -7.72 9.58
N ASN A 311 14.44 -9.06 9.62
CA ASN A 311 14.77 -9.84 10.81
C ASN A 311 16.04 -10.70 10.61
N LEU A 312 16.93 -10.27 9.71
CA LEU A 312 17.99 -11.12 9.16
C LEU A 312 18.86 -11.80 10.22
N GLY A 313 19.24 -11.08 11.28
CA GLY A 313 20.10 -11.62 12.34
C GLY A 313 19.53 -12.89 12.98
N VAL A 314 18.24 -12.89 13.36
CA VAL A 314 17.59 -14.05 13.99
C VAL A 314 17.35 -15.16 12.96
N VAL A 315 17.01 -14.80 11.73
CA VAL A 315 16.76 -15.78 10.67
C VAL A 315 18.03 -16.56 10.32
N MET A 316 19.19 -15.90 10.27
CA MET A 316 20.48 -16.54 9.99
C MET A 316 20.91 -17.56 11.06
N GLU A 317 20.40 -17.43 12.29
CA GLU A 317 20.67 -18.38 13.37
C GLU A 317 19.75 -19.62 13.30
N SER A 318 18.70 -19.59 12.47
CA SER A 318 17.74 -20.70 12.36
C SER A 318 18.29 -21.88 11.55
N GLU A 319 17.92 -23.10 11.92
CA GLU A 319 18.24 -24.30 11.13
C GLU A 319 17.63 -24.26 9.72
N GLY A 320 16.46 -23.62 9.57
CA GLY A 320 15.82 -23.42 8.27
C GLY A 320 16.67 -22.60 7.31
N PHE A 321 17.46 -21.65 7.81
CA PHE A 321 18.35 -20.84 6.97
C PHE A 321 19.54 -21.63 6.46
N LYS A 322 20.14 -22.51 7.28
CA LYS A 322 21.20 -23.42 6.82
C LYS A 322 20.71 -24.31 5.66
N HIS A 323 19.50 -24.85 5.78
CA HIS A 323 18.88 -25.63 4.71
C HIS A 323 18.63 -24.81 3.43
N LEU A 324 18.25 -23.53 3.57
CA LEU A 324 18.08 -22.61 2.45
C LEU A 324 19.40 -22.38 1.70
N GLU A 325 20.52 -22.27 2.42
CA GLU A 325 21.86 -22.10 1.81
C GLU A 325 22.25 -23.29 0.95
N GLU A 326 21.93 -24.50 1.39
CA GLU A 326 22.22 -25.75 0.67
C GLU A 326 21.26 -25.98 -0.51
N SER A 327 19.97 -25.74 -0.30
CA SER A 327 18.91 -26.13 -1.24
C SER A 327 18.64 -25.09 -2.32
N CYS A 328 18.75 -23.80 -2.01
CA CYS A 328 18.37 -22.71 -2.92
C CYS A 328 19.30 -21.49 -2.81
N PRO A 329 20.59 -21.59 -3.24
CA PRO A 329 21.55 -20.49 -3.13
C PRO A 329 21.12 -19.20 -3.84
N SER A 330 20.32 -19.30 -4.91
CA SER A 330 19.79 -18.15 -5.65
C SER A 330 18.84 -17.28 -4.84
N LEU A 331 18.23 -17.83 -3.77
CA LEU A 331 17.38 -17.07 -2.86
C LEU A 331 18.21 -16.19 -1.91
N LEU A 332 19.47 -16.55 -1.63
CA LEU A 332 20.38 -15.72 -0.84
C LEU A 332 20.70 -14.42 -1.58
N SER A 333 20.96 -14.48 -2.90
CA SER A 333 21.19 -13.28 -3.71
C SER A 333 19.97 -12.35 -3.70
N GLN A 334 18.77 -12.90 -3.85
CA GLN A 334 17.52 -12.12 -3.79
C GLN A 334 17.24 -11.55 -2.40
N LEU A 335 17.62 -12.28 -1.34
CA LEU A 335 17.52 -11.79 0.03
C LEU A 335 18.47 -10.61 0.24
N LEU A 336 19.73 -10.70 -0.21
CA LEU A 336 20.70 -9.60 -0.14
C LEU A 336 20.23 -8.36 -0.91
N GLU A 337 19.68 -8.54 -2.12
CA GLU A 337 19.06 -7.46 -2.88
C GLU A 337 17.90 -6.81 -2.11
N THR A 338 17.06 -7.64 -1.48
CA THR A 338 15.92 -7.14 -0.68
C THR A 338 16.40 -6.37 0.56
N VAL A 339 17.45 -6.82 1.23
CA VAL A 339 18.07 -6.12 2.38
C VAL A 339 18.56 -4.73 1.96
N ALA A 340 19.27 -4.63 0.83
CA ALA A 340 19.74 -3.34 0.32
C ALA A 340 18.59 -2.36 0.05
N LEU A 341 17.44 -2.85 -0.44
CA LEU A 341 16.25 -2.04 -0.69
C LEU A 341 15.50 -1.61 0.60
N VAL A 342 15.63 -2.38 1.67
CA VAL A 342 15.03 -2.04 2.99
C VAL A 342 15.87 -0.95 3.66
N ASP A 343 17.20 -1.02 3.58
CA ASP A 343 18.12 -0.03 4.14
C ASP A 343 18.00 1.37 3.48
N GLU A 344 17.73 1.42 2.18
CA GLU A 344 17.48 2.68 1.47
C GLU A 344 16.17 3.37 1.91
N LYS A 345 15.17 2.61 2.36
CA LYS A 345 13.89 3.16 2.84
C LYS A 345 13.95 3.63 4.29
N SER A 346 14.86 3.08 5.10
CA SER A 346 15.06 3.48 6.50
C SER A 346 15.99 4.71 6.64
N ASN A 347 16.72 5.10 5.59
CA ASN A 347 17.63 6.25 5.58
C ASN A 347 17.26 7.33 4.53
N PRO A 348 16.39 8.30 4.84
CA PRO A 348 16.42 9.58 4.13
C PRO A 348 17.66 10.37 4.59
N VAL A 349 18.77 10.20 3.87
CA VAL A 349 19.97 11.07 3.78
C VAL A 349 20.14 12.06 4.95
N SER A 350 20.90 11.67 5.98
CA SER A 350 21.74 12.62 6.72
C SER A 350 23.19 12.45 6.27
N GLY A 351 23.58 13.27 5.29
CA GLY A 351 24.93 13.28 4.76
C GLY A 351 25.93 13.82 5.78
N LYS A 352 26.71 12.94 6.40
CA LYS A 352 28.04 13.28 6.92
C LYS A 352 29.07 12.35 6.32
N LYS A 353 29.79 12.88 5.31
CA LYS A 353 31.02 12.33 4.77
C LYS A 353 31.99 11.97 5.91
N ARG A 354 32.31 10.69 6.06
CA ARG A 354 33.54 10.25 6.74
C ARG A 354 34.58 9.97 5.67
N SER A 355 35.63 10.81 5.65
CA SER A 355 36.84 10.60 4.86
C SER A 355 37.47 9.25 5.22
N GLY A 356 37.81 8.48 4.20
CA GLY A 356 38.62 7.28 4.34
C GLY A 356 40.05 7.62 4.77
N SER A 357 40.57 6.83 5.70
CA SER A 357 41.99 6.72 6.00
C SER A 357 42.32 5.24 5.95
N SER A 358 43.01 4.84 4.88
CA SER A 358 43.62 3.53 4.70
C SER A 358 44.88 3.45 5.56
N ILE A 359 44.92 2.49 6.49
CA ILE A 359 46.15 2.07 7.18
C ILE A 359 46.58 0.74 6.59
N PHE A 360 47.64 0.75 5.78
CA PHE A 360 48.57 -0.36 5.65
C PHE A 360 49.96 0.21 5.84
N GLY A 361 50.61 -0.17 6.94
CA GLY A 361 52.01 0.08 7.20
C GLY A 361 52.73 -1.26 7.25
N LEU A 362 53.82 -1.38 6.49
CA LEU A 362 54.93 -2.29 6.74
C LEU A 362 56.20 -1.72 6.06
N ASP A 363 57.30 -1.86 6.79
CA ASP A 363 58.59 -1.17 6.71
C ASP A 363 59.39 -1.29 5.40
N LEU A 364 60.27 -0.30 5.13
CA LEU A 364 61.74 -0.45 5.24
C LEU A 364 62.52 0.81 4.82
N ALA A 365 63.78 0.83 5.27
CA ALA A 365 64.69 1.96 5.47
C ALA A 365 65.31 2.65 4.24
N ALA A 366 65.85 3.85 4.54
CA ALA A 366 67.21 4.34 4.22
C ALA A 366 67.34 5.56 3.27
N ASP A 367 67.80 6.64 3.90
CA ASP A 367 68.91 7.52 3.51
C ASP A 367 68.70 8.72 2.55
N GLY A 368 69.43 9.80 2.86
CA GLY A 368 69.83 10.85 1.90
C GLY A 368 69.17 12.23 2.05
N GLY A 369 69.91 13.18 2.63
CA GLY A 369 69.51 14.56 2.91
C GLY A 369 69.23 15.49 1.71
N GLY A 370 68.79 16.72 2.01
CA GLY A 370 68.74 17.83 1.04
C GLY A 370 67.75 18.94 1.41
N MET A 371 68.19 20.20 1.36
CA MET A 371 67.54 21.39 1.91
C MET A 371 66.46 22.04 1.02
N ALA A 372 65.50 22.67 1.71
CA ALA A 372 64.92 24.01 1.51
C ALA A 372 64.06 24.42 0.27
N GLU A 373 63.16 25.34 0.59
CA GLU A 373 62.47 26.38 -0.22
C GLU A 373 61.02 26.18 -0.70
N SER A 374 60.14 26.87 0.03
CA SER A 374 59.07 27.80 -0.37
C SER A 374 58.30 27.62 -1.69
N GLY A 375 56.96 27.73 -1.59
CA GLY A 375 56.13 28.14 -2.72
C GLY A 375 54.64 27.88 -2.56
N ASN A 376 53.92 28.71 -1.81
CA ASN A 376 52.53 29.07 -2.14
C ASN A 376 52.61 30.17 -3.24
N PRO A 377 51.60 30.53 -4.06
CA PRO A 377 50.16 30.26 -3.90
C PRO A 377 49.32 30.12 -5.21
N SER A 378 47.99 30.06 -5.02
CA SER A 378 46.92 30.51 -5.94
C SER A 378 46.49 29.56 -7.08
N GLY A 379 45.20 29.36 -7.35
CA GLY A 379 44.00 29.86 -6.71
C GLY A 379 42.72 29.56 -7.49
N ARG A 380 41.61 30.00 -6.89
CA ARG A 380 40.35 30.49 -7.50
C ARG A 380 39.44 29.45 -8.19
N ARG A 381 38.25 29.22 -7.61
CA ARG A 381 36.93 29.89 -7.88
C ARG A 381 36.14 29.10 -8.93
N LEU A 382 34.81 29.03 -8.96
CA LEU A 382 33.73 29.61 -8.16
C LEU A 382 32.50 28.71 -8.36
N CYS A 383 31.71 28.54 -7.30
CA CYS A 383 30.35 28.03 -7.36
C CYS A 383 29.39 29.23 -7.45
N ARG A 384 28.28 29.12 -8.18
CA ARG A 384 27.14 30.06 -8.03
C ARG A 384 25.80 29.38 -8.34
N ARG A 385 25.00 29.23 -7.28
CA ARG A 385 23.53 29.31 -7.30
C ARG A 385 23.12 30.78 -7.24
N ILE A 386 21.93 31.11 -7.73
CA ILE A 386 20.75 31.31 -6.88
C ILE A 386 19.62 30.51 -7.51
#